data_AF-A0A976FE27-F1
#
_entry.id   AF-A0A976FE27-F1
#
_cell.length_a   1.000
_cell.length_b   1.000
_cell.length_c   1.000
_cell.angle_alpha   90.00
_cell.angle_beta   90.00
_cell.angle_gamma   90.00
#
_symmetry.space_group_name_H-M   'P 1'
#
loop_
_entity.id
_entity.type
_entity.pdbx_description
1 polymer ?
#
loop_
_entity_poly.entity_id
_entity_poly.type
_entity_poly.pdbx_seq_one_letter_code
_entity_poly.pdbx_strand_id
1 'polypeptide(L)'
;MEALRQLPAPSTGQELQQFICALNWMRSSLPAYNRLVHLLSIFTEKVYASAGGRKKTQAITQVPTEYLQRGFADQHHEPLMMLSGTFSGGAKRWAIVEKEAYAIVETCKRADYLVRRPDGFSLYTDHRICAIFLHQQ
;
A
#
# COMPACT_ATOMS: atom_id res chain seq x y z
N MET A 1 -0.24 -20.31 9.71
CA MET A 1 -1.67 -20.48 9.39
C MET A 1 -2.60 -19.83 10.41
N GLU A 2 -2.17 -19.59 11.65
CA GLU A 2 -3.01 -18.98 12.70
C GLU A 2 -3.48 -17.54 12.37
N ALA A 3 -2.57 -16.70 11.85
CA ALA A 3 -2.89 -15.31 11.50
C ALA A 3 -3.99 -15.15 10.43
N LEU A 4 -4.21 -16.15 9.57
CA LEU A 4 -5.23 -16.10 8.52
C LEU A 4 -6.59 -16.58 9.01
N ARG A 5 -6.63 -17.47 10.01
CA ARG A 5 -7.86 -17.95 10.65
C ARG A 5 -8.47 -16.91 11.58
N GLN A 6 -7.64 -15.99 12.08
CA GLN A 6 -8.06 -14.89 12.95
C GLN A 6 -8.41 -13.59 12.19
N LEU A 7 -8.33 -13.57 10.86
CA LEU A 7 -8.77 -12.41 10.09
C LEU A 7 -10.29 -12.28 10.20
N PRO A 8 -10.82 -11.17 10.73
CA PRO A 8 -12.26 -10.94 10.75
C PRO A 8 -12.78 -10.90 9.31
N ALA A 9 -14.04 -11.31 9.13
CA ALA A 9 -14.70 -11.21 7.83
C ALA A 9 -14.66 -9.73 7.38
N PRO A 10 -14.18 -9.44 6.16
CA PRO A 10 -13.98 -8.07 5.74
C PRO A 10 -15.31 -7.35 5.60
N SER A 11 -15.49 -6.31 6.41
CA SER A 11 -16.65 -5.42 6.44
C SER A 11 -16.39 -4.11 5.67
N THR A 12 -15.12 -3.80 5.40
CA THR A 12 -14.71 -2.63 4.62
C THR A 12 -13.91 -3.02 3.37
N GLY A 13 -13.85 -2.12 2.38
CA GLY A 13 -13.02 -2.32 1.18
C GLY A 13 -11.52 -2.49 1.51
N GLN A 14 -11.06 -1.87 2.60
CA GLN A 14 -9.68 -1.99 3.08
C GLN A 14 -9.40 -3.39 3.65
N GLU A 15 -10.31 -3.90 4.48
CA GLU A 15 -10.20 -5.26 5.03
C GLU A 15 -10.29 -6.31 3.91
N LEU A 16 -11.16 -6.10 2.92
CA LEU A 16 -11.28 -7.00 1.76
C LEU A 16 -9.98 -7.03 0.96
N GLN A 17 -9.38 -5.87 0.72
CA GLN A 17 -8.10 -5.77 0.04
C GLN A 17 -6.99 -6.47 0.84
N GLN A 18 -6.95 -6.29 2.17
CA GLN A 18 -6.00 -6.97 3.05
C GLN A 18 -6.19 -8.49 3.03
N PHE A 19 -7.44 -8.97 2.98
CA PHE A 19 -7.77 -10.39 2.84
C PHE A 19 -7.25 -10.98 1.52
N ILE A 20 -7.52 -10.32 0.39
CA ILE A 20 -7.01 -10.74 -0.94
C ILE A 20 -5.47 -10.81 -0.93
N CYS A 21 -4.87 -9.81 -0.32
CA CYS A 21 -3.44 -9.71 -0.12
C CYS A 21 -2.88 -10.87 0.73
N ALA A 22 -3.56 -11.24 1.82
CA ALA A 22 -3.20 -12.40 2.63
C ALA A 22 -3.36 -13.73 1.85
N LEU A 23 -4.38 -13.86 0.98
CA LEU A 23 -4.53 -15.03 0.11
C LEU A 23 -3.31 -15.22 -0.81
N ASN A 24 -2.63 -14.13 -1.21
CA ASN A 24 -1.43 -14.21 -2.05
C ASN A 24 -0.29 -15.00 -1.41
N TRP A 25 -0.24 -15.05 -0.08
CA TRP A 25 0.76 -15.83 0.66
C TRP A 25 0.48 -17.34 0.60
N MET A 26 -0.76 -17.73 0.32
CA MET A 26 -1.21 -19.12 0.19
C MET A 26 -1.44 -19.53 -1.27
N ARG A 27 -0.96 -18.73 -2.22
CA ARG A 27 -1.20 -18.91 -3.65
C ARG A 27 -0.86 -20.32 -4.16
N SER A 28 0.25 -20.89 -3.69
CA SER A 28 0.72 -22.23 -4.10
C SER A 28 -0.13 -23.37 -3.52
N SER A 29 -0.87 -23.13 -2.44
CA SER A 29 -1.68 -24.14 -1.75
C SER A 29 -3.17 -24.06 -2.12
N LEU A 30 -3.58 -23.04 -2.90
CA LEU A 30 -4.99 -22.81 -3.26
C LEU A 30 -5.27 -23.25 -4.71
N PRO A 31 -6.07 -24.32 -4.92
CA PRO A 31 -6.52 -24.69 -6.25
C PRO A 31 -7.37 -23.56 -6.85
N ALA A 32 -7.16 -23.27 -8.14
CA ALA A 32 -7.84 -22.20 -8.87
C ALA A 32 -7.70 -20.78 -8.25
N TYR A 33 -6.62 -20.52 -7.50
CA TYR A 33 -6.31 -19.22 -6.88
C TYR A 33 -6.56 -18.02 -7.79
N ASN A 34 -6.05 -18.07 -9.03
CA ASN A 34 -6.18 -16.96 -9.98
C ASN A 34 -7.64 -16.60 -10.26
N ARG A 35 -8.55 -17.58 -10.29
CA ARG A 35 -9.99 -17.33 -10.52
C ARG A 35 -10.65 -16.70 -9.30
N LEU A 36 -10.34 -17.21 -8.10
CA LEU A 36 -10.89 -16.70 -6.83
C LEU A 36 -10.45 -15.26 -6.58
N VAL A 37 -9.15 -14.98 -6.70
CA VAL A 37 -8.62 -13.63 -6.50
C VAL A 37 -9.10 -12.67 -7.57
N HIS A 38 -9.25 -13.10 -8.83
CA HIS A 38 -9.78 -12.24 -9.87
C HIS A 38 -11.20 -11.74 -9.55
N LEU A 39 -12.09 -12.63 -9.10
CA LEU A 39 -13.45 -12.25 -8.71
C LEU A 39 -13.46 -11.30 -7.51
N LEU A 40 -12.62 -11.56 -6.50
CA LEU A 40 -12.49 -10.70 -5.34
C LEU A 40 -11.88 -9.32 -5.68
N SER A 41 -10.92 -9.27 -6.60
CA SER A 41 -10.35 -8.02 -7.11
C SER A 41 -11.40 -7.18 -7.84
N ILE A 42 -12.22 -7.79 -8.69
CA ILE A 42 -13.34 -7.09 -9.36
C ILE A 42 -14.32 -6.54 -8.31
N PHE A 43 -14.65 -7.32 -7.30
CA PHE A 43 -15.56 -6.88 -6.24
C PHE A 43 -14.96 -5.71 -5.45
N THR A 44 -13.67 -5.79 -5.12
CA THR A 44 -12.91 -4.72 -4.45
C THR A 44 -12.91 -3.43 -5.27
N GLU A 45 -12.68 -3.52 -6.58
CA GLU A 45 -12.74 -2.37 -7.49
C GLU A 45 -14.12 -1.71 -7.50
N LYS A 46 -15.19 -2.49 -7.49
CA LYS A 46 -16.56 -1.96 -7.41
C LYS A 46 -16.81 -1.21 -6.10
N VAL A 47 -16.40 -1.77 -4.97
CA VAL A 47 -16.52 -1.14 -3.64
C VAL A 47 -15.79 0.21 -3.62
N TYR A 48 -14.55 0.27 -4.14
CA TYR A 48 -13.80 1.52 -4.21
C TYR A 48 -14.34 2.51 -5.25
N ALA A 49 -14.92 2.04 -6.35
CA ALA A 49 -15.58 2.90 -7.33
C ALA A 49 -16.83 3.56 -6.72
N SER A 50 -17.64 2.82 -5.94
CA SER A 50 -18.79 3.37 -5.22
C SER A 50 -18.41 4.37 -4.12
N ALA A 51 -17.19 4.27 -3.57
CA ALA A 51 -16.67 5.19 -2.57
C ALA A 51 -16.10 6.51 -3.16
N GLY A 52 -16.30 6.79 -4.46
CA GLY A 52 -15.84 8.02 -5.11
C GLY A 52 -14.47 7.92 -5.80
N GLY A 53 -13.92 6.71 -5.92
CA GLY A 53 -12.60 6.48 -6.51
C GLY A 53 -11.44 6.84 -5.58
N ARG A 54 -10.29 6.18 -5.76
CA ARG A 54 -9.14 6.36 -4.87
C ARG A 54 -8.31 7.56 -5.30
N LYS A 55 -8.08 8.50 -4.37
CA LYS A 55 -7.03 9.52 -4.50
C LYS A 55 -5.69 8.91 -4.08
N LYS A 56 -4.61 9.33 -4.71
CA LYS A 56 -3.24 9.06 -4.25
C LYS A 56 -2.81 10.26 -3.41
N THR A 57 -2.58 10.04 -2.12
CA THR A 57 -2.05 11.05 -1.21
C THR A 57 -0.81 10.49 -0.54
N GLN A 58 0.29 11.24 -0.56
CA GLN A 58 1.56 10.85 0.02
C GLN A 58 2.11 12.01 0.85
N ALA A 59 2.69 11.69 1.99
CA ALA A 59 3.42 12.63 2.82
C ALA A 59 4.87 12.16 2.96
N ILE A 60 5.80 13.07 2.74
CA ILE A 60 7.22 12.89 3.02
C ILE A 60 7.52 13.74 4.23
N THR A 61 8.05 13.10 5.26
CA THR A 61 8.36 13.72 6.55
C THR A 61 9.83 13.47 6.89
N GLN A 62 10.46 14.40 7.58
CA GLN A 62 11.70 14.16 8.30
C GLN A 62 11.41 13.81 9.76
N VAL A 63 12.30 13.04 10.37
CA VAL A 63 12.25 12.69 11.78
C VAL A 63 13.68 12.87 12.31
N PRO A 64 13.90 13.57 13.43
CA PRO A 64 15.22 13.67 14.04
C PRO A 64 15.75 12.28 14.43
N THR A 65 17.05 12.07 14.29
CA THR A 65 17.69 10.75 14.40
C THR A 65 17.41 10.06 15.74
N GLU A 66 17.31 10.84 16.82
CA GLU A 66 17.02 10.39 18.18
C GLU A 66 15.61 9.79 18.37
N TYR A 67 14.68 10.06 17.44
CA TYR A 67 13.33 9.49 17.45
C TYR A 67 13.18 8.28 16.54
N LEU A 68 14.15 7.98 15.67
CA LEU A 68 14.02 6.89 14.67
C LEU A 68 13.83 5.49 15.29
N GLN A 69 14.33 5.28 16.51
CA GLN A 69 14.19 4.01 17.23
C GLN A 69 12.83 3.86 17.94
N ARG A 70 12.01 4.91 17.95
CA ARG A 70 10.68 4.88 18.57
C ARG A 70 9.64 4.33 17.60
N GLY A 71 8.51 3.88 18.15
CA GLY A 71 7.36 3.50 17.35
C GLY A 71 6.87 4.67 16.49
N PHE A 72 6.24 4.38 15.34
CA PHE A 72 5.78 5.38 14.38
C PHE A 72 4.95 6.51 15.01
N ALA A 73 4.07 6.20 15.97
CA ALA A 73 3.25 7.20 16.65
C ALA A 73 4.06 8.17 17.52
N ASP A 74 5.24 7.75 17.99
CA ASP A 74 6.12 8.52 18.86
C ASP A 74 7.29 9.18 18.10
N GLN A 75 7.34 8.99 16.78
CA GLN A 75 8.29 9.67 15.90
C GLN A 75 7.82 11.12 15.68
N HIS A 76 8.69 12.08 15.95
CA HIS A 76 8.39 13.49 15.72
C HIS A 76 8.48 13.82 14.23
N HIS A 77 7.39 13.55 13.51
CA HIS A 77 7.29 13.73 12.07
C HIS A 77 7.09 15.20 11.69
N GLU A 78 8.07 15.76 10.98
CA GLU A 78 8.00 17.10 10.40
C GLU A 78 7.76 17.01 8.89
N PRO A 79 6.68 17.58 8.34
CA PRO A 79 6.35 17.44 6.93
C PRO A 79 7.31 18.24 6.04
N LEU A 80 7.88 17.56 5.04
CA LEU A 80 8.71 18.16 3.98
C LEU A 80 7.93 18.39 2.69
N MET A 81 7.06 17.44 2.34
CA MET A 81 6.28 17.51 1.12
C MET A 81 4.98 16.71 1.26
N MET A 82 3.89 17.26 0.74
CA MET A 82 2.62 16.55 0.57
C MET A 82 2.27 16.50 -0.92
N LEU A 83 2.08 15.29 -1.44
CA LEU A 83 1.66 15.06 -2.82
C LEU A 83 0.24 14.52 -2.81
N SER A 84 -0.58 15.01 -3.74
CA SER A 84 -1.91 14.46 -3.97
C SER A 84 -2.21 14.34 -5.46
N GLY A 85 -3.15 13.45 -5.81
CA GLY A 85 -3.61 13.29 -7.17
C GLY A 85 -4.68 12.22 -7.32
N THR A 86 -5.10 12.02 -8.56
CA THR A 86 -6.09 11.00 -8.95
C THR A 86 -5.52 10.12 -10.06
N PHE A 87 -5.94 8.85 -10.10
CA PHE A 87 -5.59 7.97 -11.22
C PHE A 87 -6.39 8.35 -12.47
N SER A 88 -5.71 8.44 -13.62
CA SER A 88 -6.29 8.82 -14.91
C SER A 88 -5.95 7.79 -16.00
N GLY A 89 -6.68 7.84 -17.13
CA GLY A 89 -6.45 6.94 -18.26
C GLY A 89 -6.57 5.45 -17.90
N GLY A 90 -5.66 4.63 -18.43
CA GLY A 90 -5.59 3.19 -18.15
C GLY A 90 -5.37 2.85 -16.68
N ALA A 91 -4.72 3.74 -15.91
CA ALA A 91 -4.45 3.53 -14.49
C ALA A 91 -5.71 3.51 -13.62
N LYS A 92 -6.86 3.99 -14.13
CA LYS A 92 -8.15 3.83 -13.44
C LYS A 92 -8.53 2.35 -13.26
N ARG A 93 -8.15 1.48 -14.19
CA ARG A 93 -8.49 0.05 -14.22
C ARG A 93 -7.42 -0.86 -13.62
N TRP A 94 -6.32 -0.29 -13.17
CA TRP A 94 -5.28 -1.06 -12.50
C TRP A 94 -5.79 -1.64 -11.18
N ALA A 95 -5.29 -2.83 -10.85
CA ALA A 95 -5.54 -3.45 -9.57
C ALA A 95 -5.03 -2.53 -8.44
N ILE A 96 -5.57 -2.67 -7.22
CA ILE A 96 -5.20 -1.74 -6.15
C ILE A 96 -3.70 -1.80 -5.81
N VAL A 97 -3.10 -3.00 -5.84
CA VAL A 97 -1.65 -3.16 -5.63
C VAL A 97 -0.82 -2.41 -6.68
N GLU A 98 -1.25 -2.41 -7.94
CA GLU A 98 -0.57 -1.68 -9.02
C GLU A 98 -0.73 -0.16 -8.84
N LYS A 99 -1.89 0.29 -8.38
CA LYS A 99 -2.15 1.70 -8.05
C LYS A 99 -1.28 2.19 -6.90
N GLU A 100 -1.12 1.39 -5.85
CA GLU A 100 -0.26 1.69 -4.69
C GLU A 100 1.21 1.73 -5.11
N ALA A 101 1.69 0.70 -5.82
CA ALA A 101 3.06 0.66 -6.33
C ALA A 101 3.37 1.86 -7.25
N TYR A 102 2.45 2.20 -8.15
CA TYR A 102 2.61 3.37 -9.02
C TYR A 102 2.64 4.68 -8.23
N ALA A 103 1.79 4.84 -7.22
CA ALA A 103 1.80 6.03 -6.39
C ALA A 103 3.12 6.22 -5.63
N ILE A 104 3.73 5.12 -5.15
CA ILE A 104 5.06 5.12 -4.52
C ILE A 104 6.12 5.54 -5.53
N VAL A 105 6.21 4.87 -6.68
CA VAL A 105 7.22 5.16 -7.72
C VAL A 105 7.11 6.60 -8.21
N GLU A 106 5.89 7.08 -8.47
CA GLU A 106 5.65 8.46 -8.91
C GLU A 106 6.05 9.47 -7.84
N THR A 107 5.83 9.16 -6.56
CA THR A 107 6.27 9.99 -5.44
C THR A 107 7.79 10.04 -5.35
N CYS A 108 8.47 8.89 -5.44
CA CYS A 108 9.93 8.82 -5.44
C CYS A 108 10.54 9.61 -6.61
N LYS A 109 9.92 9.59 -7.80
CA LYS A 109 10.36 10.39 -8.95
C LYS A 109 10.20 11.89 -8.72
N ARG A 110 9.07 12.32 -8.14
CA ARG A 110 8.78 13.74 -7.89
C ARG A 110 9.60 14.32 -6.74
N ALA A 111 9.89 13.49 -5.74
CA ALA A 111 10.66 13.87 -4.57
C ALA A 111 12.09 13.30 -4.60
N ASP A 112 12.63 13.04 -5.79
CA ASP A 112 13.94 12.39 -5.98
C ASP A 112 15.05 13.08 -5.17
N TYR A 113 15.03 14.41 -5.15
CA TYR A 113 15.97 15.24 -4.39
C TYR A 113 15.85 15.10 -2.86
N LEU A 114 14.73 14.58 -2.34
CA LEU A 114 14.52 14.31 -0.91
C LEU A 114 14.80 12.84 -0.55
N VAL A 115 14.45 11.91 -1.45
CA VAL A 115 14.54 10.47 -1.18
C VAL A 115 15.89 9.85 -1.54
N ARG A 116 16.69 10.53 -2.38
CA ARG A 116 18.03 10.07 -2.76
C ARG A 116 19.06 10.44 -1.69
N ARG A 117 19.06 9.68 -0.59
CA ARG A 117 20.02 9.80 0.52
C ARG A 117 20.90 8.55 0.62
N PRO A 118 22.17 8.68 1.04
CA PRO A 118 23.07 7.53 1.21
C PRO A 118 22.52 6.50 2.20
N ASP A 119 21.81 6.95 3.24
CA ASP A 119 21.21 6.07 4.27
C ASP A 119 19.78 5.60 3.92
N GLY A 120 19.27 5.99 2.75
CA GLY A 120 17.92 5.67 2.31
C GLY A 120 16.79 6.40 3.04
N PHE A 121 15.59 5.79 3.02
CA PHE A 121 14.38 6.30 3.67
C PHE A 121 13.46 5.16 4.11
N SER A 122 12.62 5.41 5.10
CA SER A 122 11.59 4.49 5.55
C SER A 122 10.28 4.78 4.81
N LEU A 123 9.66 3.74 4.23
CA LEU A 123 8.33 3.83 3.62
C LEU A 123 7.28 3.23 4.56
N TYR A 124 6.30 4.05 4.94
CA TYR A 124 5.13 3.60 5.69
C TYR A 124 3.90 3.62 4.79
N THR A 125 3.13 2.53 4.82
CA THR A 125 1.87 2.40 4.09
C THR A 125 0.86 1.65 4.96
N ASP A 126 -0.40 2.04 4.84
CA ASP A 126 -1.56 1.34 5.39
C ASP A 126 -1.74 -0.07 4.80
N HIS A 127 -1.04 -0.37 3.70
CA HIS A 127 -0.97 -1.67 3.06
C HIS A 127 0.29 -2.44 3.49
N ARG A 128 0.13 -3.34 4.46
CA ARG A 128 1.24 -4.15 5.03
C ARG A 128 2.03 -4.98 4.01
N ILE A 129 1.54 -5.13 2.77
CA ILE A 129 2.21 -5.90 1.71
C ILE A 129 3.11 -5.07 0.80
N CYS A 130 2.92 -3.75 0.70
CA CYS A 130 3.87 -2.92 -0.04
C CYS A 130 5.21 -2.73 0.70
N ALA A 131 5.24 -2.95 2.02
CA ALA A 131 6.47 -2.97 2.81
C ALA A 131 7.44 -4.10 2.39
N ILE A 132 6.93 -5.19 1.80
CA ILE A 132 7.74 -6.37 1.43
C ILE A 132 8.53 -6.16 0.13
N PHE A 133 8.08 -5.27 -0.77
CA PHE A 133 8.75 -5.07 -2.06
C PHE A 133 9.98 -4.14 -2.02
N LEU A 134 10.24 -3.47 -0.90
CA LEU A 134 11.42 -2.60 -0.72
C LEU A 134 12.43 -3.13 0.32
N HIS A 135 12.19 -4.32 0.86
CA HIS A 135 13.18 -5.11 1.61
C HIS A 135 13.60 -6.31 0.74
N GLN A 136 14.31 -6.01 -0.35
CA GLN A 136 15.14 -6.99 -1.03
C GLN A 136 16.58 -6.49 -0.91
N GLN A 137 17.44 -7.42 -0.55
CA GLN A 137 18.86 -7.26 -0.20
C GLN A 137 19.68 -6.52 -1.25
#